data_AF-A0A9E4AHE0-F1
#
_entry.id   AF-A0A9E4AHE0-F1
#
_cell.length_a   1.000
_cell.length_b   1.000
_cell.length_c   1.000
_cell.angle_alpha   90.00
_cell.angle_beta   90.00
_cell.angle_gamma   90.00
#
_symmetry.space_group_name_H-M   'P 1'
#
loop_
_entity.id
_entity.type
_entity.pdbx_description
1 polymer ?
#
loop_
_entity_poly.entity_id
_entity_poly.type
_entity_poly.pdbx_seq_one_letter_code
_entity_poly.pdbx_strand_id
1 'polypeptide(L)'
;MFNQFFNYLFLFCISFMITGCSTIFSSQEWSDNYALMDGAQSTSPQMIDGNLETVGEAAFTSNNTGFALLDKREFARNDSIVVVSLPEKKKIYRIILHSENLRHFVLPSEIRATV
;
A
#
# COMPACT_ATOMS: atom_id res chain seq x y z
N MET A 1 -17.43 21.86 53.02
CA MET A 1 -18.10 21.11 51.94
C MET A 1 -17.58 21.46 50.54
N PHE A 2 -17.45 22.75 50.17
CA PHE A 2 -17.01 23.17 48.82
C PHE A 2 -15.68 22.56 48.35
N ASN A 3 -14.65 22.57 49.22
CA ASN A 3 -13.34 21.98 48.90
C ASN A 3 -13.38 20.44 48.77
N GLN A 4 -14.29 19.75 49.46
CA GLN A 4 -14.43 18.30 49.34
C GLN A 4 -15.08 17.93 48.00
N PHE A 5 -16.09 18.69 47.57
CA PHE A 5 -16.71 18.53 46.25
C PHE A 5 -15.69 18.74 45.12
N PHE A 6 -14.86 19.77 45.22
CA PHE A 6 -13.82 20.05 44.22
C PHE A 6 -12.77 18.93 44.14
N ASN A 7 -12.39 18.36 45.29
CA ASN A 7 -11.47 17.23 45.35
C ASN A 7 -12.07 15.96 44.71
N TYR A 8 -13.35 15.66 44.96
CA TYR A 8 -14.01 14.51 44.34
C TYR A 8 -14.19 14.69 42.82
N LEU A 9 -14.53 15.90 42.38
CA LEU A 9 -14.63 16.23 40.95
C LEU A 9 -13.28 16.08 40.25
N PHE A 10 -12.19 16.53 40.89
CA PHE A 10 -10.83 16.40 40.36
C PHE A 10 -10.40 14.92 40.27
N LEU A 11 -10.69 14.11 41.29
CA LEU A 11 -10.41 12.68 41.31
C LEU A 11 -11.22 11.92 40.25
N PHE A 12 -12.47 12.32 40.03
CA PHE A 12 -13.32 11.79 38.97
C PHE A 12 -12.72 12.07 37.58
N CYS A 13 -12.29 13.31 37.30
CA CYS A 13 -11.66 13.66 36.03
C CYS A 13 -10.36 12.85 35.76
N ILE A 14 -9.53 12.63 36.78
CA ILE A 14 -8.33 11.81 36.65
C ILE A 14 -8.68 10.36 36.29
N SER A 15 -9.74 9.80 36.88
CA SER A 15 -10.16 8.41 36.59
C SER A 15 -10.55 8.17 35.12
N PHE A 16 -11.21 9.15 34.49
CA PHE A 16 -11.59 9.10 33.07
C PHE A 16 -10.40 9.22 32.13
N MET A 17 -9.38 10.00 32.50
CA MET A 17 -8.17 10.16 31.68
C MET A 17 -7.33 8.88 31.66
N ILE A 18 -7.32 8.09 32.74
CA ILE A 18 -6.54 6.84 32.81
C ILE A 18 -7.21 5.72 31.98
N THR A 19 -8.54 5.69 31.87
CA THR A 19 -9.26 4.68 31.08
C THR A 19 -9.23 4.94 29.56
N GLY A 20 -8.91 6.16 29.13
CA GLY A 20 -8.85 6.53 27.70
C GLY A 20 -7.56 6.14 26.97
N CYS A 21 -6.48 5.81 27.69
CA CYS A 21 -5.18 5.53 27.06
C CYS A 21 -5.11 4.18 26.32
N SER A 22 -6.02 3.24 26.59
CA SER A 22 -5.95 1.87 26.07
C SER A 22 -6.31 1.74 24.57
N THR A 23 -6.97 2.74 23.98
CA THR A 23 -7.46 2.69 22.58
C THR A 23 -6.64 3.54 21.61
N ILE A 24 -5.71 4.37 22.12
CA ILE A 24 -4.88 5.26 21.29
C ILE A 24 -3.82 4.46 20.51
N PHE A 25 -3.38 3.33 21.05
CA PHE A 25 -2.40 2.44 20.44
C PHE A 25 -3.02 1.09 20.10
N SER A 26 -4.05 1.09 19.25
CA SER A 26 -4.39 -0.18 18.57
C SER A 26 -3.25 -0.54 17.63
N SER A 27 -2.82 -1.80 17.66
CA SER A 27 -1.85 -2.30 16.68
C SER A 27 -2.45 -2.10 15.29
N GLN A 28 -1.74 -1.39 14.43
CA GLN A 28 -2.12 -1.30 13.03
C GLN A 28 -2.10 -2.72 12.43
N GLU A 29 -3.27 -3.26 12.15
CA GLU A 29 -3.39 -4.54 11.47
C GLU A 29 -3.02 -4.39 10.00
N TRP A 30 -2.34 -5.41 9.48
CA TRP A 30 -1.99 -5.46 8.07
C TRP A 30 -3.23 -5.70 7.24
N SER A 31 -3.33 -5.02 6.10
CA SER A 31 -4.33 -5.37 5.11
C SER A 31 -3.98 -6.71 4.45
N ASP A 32 -4.99 -7.36 3.89
CA ASP A 32 -4.79 -8.51 3.02
C ASP A 32 -3.90 -8.18 1.81
N ASN A 33 -3.35 -9.22 1.18
CA ASN A 33 -2.56 -9.06 -0.03
C ASN A 33 -3.46 -8.66 -1.21
N TYR A 34 -3.52 -7.37 -1.49
CA TYR A 34 -4.30 -6.82 -2.61
C TYR A 34 -3.86 -7.34 -3.98
N ALA A 35 -2.67 -7.93 -4.13
CA ALA A 35 -2.27 -8.55 -5.40
C ALA A 35 -3.08 -9.82 -5.70
N LEU A 36 -3.59 -10.51 -4.67
CA LEU A 36 -4.33 -11.78 -4.78
C LEU A 36 -5.85 -11.60 -4.70
N MET A 37 -6.34 -10.36 -4.71
CA MET A 37 -7.78 -10.13 -4.66
C MET A 37 -8.45 -10.48 -5.99
N ASP A 38 -9.70 -10.89 -5.93
CA ASP A 38 -10.48 -11.20 -7.14
C ASP A 38 -10.58 -10.00 -8.06
N GLY A 39 -10.17 -10.18 -9.32
CA GLY A 39 -10.16 -9.13 -10.33
C GLY A 39 -8.88 -8.28 -10.37
N ALA A 40 -7.89 -8.54 -9.51
CA ALA A 40 -6.55 -8.00 -9.71
C ALA A 40 -5.94 -8.56 -10.99
N GLN A 41 -5.31 -7.68 -11.78
CA GLN A 41 -4.68 -8.05 -13.03
C GLN A 41 -3.25 -7.51 -13.06
N SER A 42 -2.38 -8.20 -13.78
CA SER A 42 -1.03 -7.72 -14.06
C SER A 42 -0.65 -7.98 -15.49
N THR A 43 0.22 -7.13 -16.03
CA THR A 43 0.93 -7.41 -17.29
C THR A 43 1.83 -8.64 -17.19
N SER A 44 2.15 -9.08 -15.97
CA SER A 44 2.86 -10.33 -15.67
C SER A 44 2.12 -11.08 -14.55
N PRO A 45 1.08 -11.88 -14.88
CA PRO A 45 0.22 -12.53 -13.88
C PRO A 45 0.98 -13.40 -12.88
N GLN A 46 2.09 -14.01 -13.31
CA GLN A 46 3.00 -14.80 -12.48
C GLN A 46 3.62 -14.00 -11.32
N MET A 47 3.63 -12.67 -11.37
CA MET A 47 4.13 -11.83 -10.26
C MET A 47 3.10 -11.65 -9.14
N ILE A 48 1.83 -11.97 -9.40
CA ILE A 48 0.71 -11.77 -8.47
C ILE A 48 -0.10 -13.05 -8.25
N ASP A 49 0.43 -14.22 -8.63
CA ASP A 49 -0.29 -15.52 -8.54
C ASP A 49 -0.22 -16.15 -7.14
N GLY A 50 0.65 -15.63 -6.25
CA GLY A 50 0.82 -16.10 -4.88
C GLY A 50 1.77 -17.30 -4.75
N ASN A 51 2.35 -17.77 -5.85
CA ASN A 51 3.33 -18.84 -5.86
C ASN A 51 4.74 -18.26 -6.01
N LEU A 52 5.55 -18.34 -4.95
CA LEU A 52 6.94 -17.85 -4.95
C LEU A 52 7.87 -18.65 -5.87
N GLU A 53 7.47 -19.84 -6.29
CA GLU A 53 8.23 -20.65 -7.25
C GLU A 53 7.99 -20.19 -8.70
N THR A 54 6.95 -19.39 -8.97
CA THR A 54 6.70 -18.84 -10.30
C THR A 54 7.57 -17.60 -10.50
N VAL A 55 8.32 -17.56 -11.61
CA VAL A 55 9.09 -16.38 -12.01
C VAL A 55 8.27 -15.55 -12.99
N GLY A 56 7.95 -14.31 -12.59
CA GLY A 56 7.34 -13.33 -13.48
C GLY A 56 8.37 -12.47 -14.19
N GLU A 57 8.08 -12.14 -15.45
CA GLU A 57 8.95 -11.31 -16.29
C GLU A 57 8.38 -9.90 -16.47
N ALA A 58 9.25 -8.90 -16.44
CA ALA A 58 8.90 -7.51 -16.70
C ALA A 58 9.17 -7.16 -18.17
N ALA A 59 8.15 -6.66 -18.88
CA ALA A 59 8.29 -6.30 -20.29
C ALA A 59 9.08 -5.00 -20.43
N PHE A 60 10.01 -4.97 -21.40
CA PHE A 60 10.67 -3.72 -21.79
C PHE A 60 9.71 -2.84 -22.58
N THR A 61 9.68 -1.55 -22.25
CA THR A 61 8.94 -0.58 -23.06
C THR A 61 9.73 -0.31 -24.35
N SER A 62 9.52 -1.16 -25.36
CA SER A 62 9.95 -0.89 -26.73
C SER A 62 8.96 0.09 -27.37
N ASN A 63 9.50 1.06 -28.11
CA ASN A 63 8.90 2.32 -28.55
C ASN A 63 7.52 2.31 -29.27
N ASN A 64 6.71 1.25 -29.29
CA ASN A 64 5.46 1.18 -30.06
C ASN A 64 4.28 0.40 -29.43
N THR A 65 4.36 -0.09 -28.20
CA THR A 65 3.18 -0.70 -27.53
C THR A 65 2.79 0.14 -26.32
N GLY A 66 1.71 0.91 -26.49
CA GLY A 66 1.21 1.85 -25.50
C GLY A 66 0.68 1.17 -24.24
N PHE A 67 1.47 1.19 -23.18
CA PHE A 67 0.95 1.61 -21.89
C PHE A 67 1.39 3.07 -21.72
N ALA A 68 0.53 3.99 -22.13
CA ALA A 68 0.78 5.42 -21.96
C ALA A 68 0.73 5.74 -20.46
N LEU A 69 1.85 5.55 -19.76
CA LEU A 69 2.12 6.26 -18.52
C LEU A 69 2.17 7.75 -18.89
N LEU A 70 1.03 8.41 -18.80
CA LEU A 70 0.82 9.83 -19.11
C LEU A 70 1.47 10.74 -18.05
N ASP A 71 2.71 10.46 -17.67
CA ASP A 71 3.56 11.44 -17.02
C ASP A 71 4.90 11.52 -17.74
N LYS A 72 5.24 12.74 -18.14
CA LYS A 72 6.45 13.14 -18.86
C LYS A 72 7.64 13.17 -17.90
N ARG A 73 7.76 12.16 -17.03
CA ARG A 73 8.89 11.93 -16.13
C ARG A 73 9.43 10.53 -16.37
N GLU A 74 10.15 10.42 -17.48
CA GLU A 74 11.44 9.73 -17.55
C GLU A 74 11.50 8.30 -16.98
N PHE A 75 10.58 7.41 -17.39
CA PHE A 75 11.03 6.02 -17.57
C PHE A 75 11.95 6.02 -18.79
N ALA A 76 13.22 5.72 -18.55
CA ALA A 76 14.21 5.73 -19.61
C ALA A 76 13.82 4.68 -20.65
N ARG A 77 14.11 4.94 -21.93
CA ARG A 77 14.15 3.88 -22.94
C ARG A 77 15.13 2.81 -22.43
N ASN A 78 14.60 1.72 -21.87
CA ASN A 78 15.24 0.50 -21.35
C ASN A 78 14.74 0.06 -19.97
N ASP A 79 13.81 0.77 -19.33
CA ASP A 79 13.22 0.28 -18.08
C ASP A 79 12.22 -0.85 -18.35
N SER A 80 12.32 -1.92 -17.55
CA SER A 80 11.32 -2.98 -17.50
C SER A 80 10.16 -2.53 -16.63
N ILE A 81 8.94 -2.57 -17.16
CA ILE A 81 7.75 -2.07 -16.46
C ILE A 81 6.77 -3.21 -16.25
N VAL A 82 6.18 -3.24 -15.06
CA VAL A 82 5.06 -4.13 -14.72
C VAL A 82 3.94 -3.26 -14.19
N VAL A 83 2.75 -3.43 -14.76
CA VAL A 83 1.55 -2.75 -14.31
C VAL A 83 0.69 -3.76 -13.55
N VAL A 84 0.26 -3.38 -12.36
CA VAL A 84 -0.71 -4.12 -11.56
C VAL A 84 -1.96 -3.24 -11.42
N SER A 85 -3.07 -3.74 -11.93
CA SER A 85 -4.38 -3.08 -11.89
C SER A 85 -5.23 -3.73 -10.82
N LEU A 86 -5.67 -2.93 -9.86
CA LEU A 86 -6.63 -3.36 -8.84
C LEU A 86 -8.06 -3.06 -9.31
N PRO A 87 -9.04 -3.92 -9.02
CA PRO A 87 -10.43 -3.74 -9.43
C PRO A 87 -11.11 -2.56 -8.71
N GLU A 88 -10.57 -2.15 -7.55
CA GLU A 88 -11.04 -1.00 -6.78
C GLU A 88 -9.86 -0.20 -6.22
N LYS A 89 -10.12 1.08 -5.95
CA LYS A 89 -9.10 1.98 -5.42
C LYS A 89 -8.74 1.61 -3.98
N LYS A 90 -7.49 1.21 -3.75
CA LYS A 90 -6.94 0.93 -2.42
C LYS A 90 -5.86 1.93 -2.01
N LYS A 91 -5.70 2.12 -0.69
CA LYS A 91 -4.53 2.81 -0.13
C LYS A 91 -3.42 1.79 0.04
N ILE A 92 -2.32 1.95 -0.68
CA ILE A 92 -1.17 1.06 -0.64
C ILE A 92 -0.10 1.69 0.25
N TYR A 93 0.26 1.00 1.34
CA TYR A 93 1.27 1.46 2.29
C TYR A 93 2.57 0.67 2.22
N ARG A 94 2.54 -0.51 1.59
CA ARG A 94 3.69 -1.40 1.44
C ARG A 94 3.57 -2.18 0.14
N ILE A 95 4.70 -2.35 -0.53
CA ILE A 95 4.88 -3.24 -1.68
C ILE A 95 6.02 -4.19 -1.31
N ILE A 96 5.79 -5.49 -1.46
CA ILE A 96 6.81 -6.52 -1.24
C ILE A 96 7.13 -7.10 -2.61
N LEU A 97 8.39 -7.01 -3.01
CA LEU A 97 8.88 -7.53 -4.27
C LEU A 97 10.01 -8.53 -3.99
N HIS A 98 9.83 -9.76 -4.47
CA HIS A 98 10.86 -10.79 -4.42
C HIS A 98 11.61 -10.80 -5.76
N SER A 99 12.90 -10.51 -5.75
CA SER A 99 13.73 -10.53 -6.95
C SER A 99 15.19 -10.73 -6.59
N GLU A 100 15.88 -11.56 -7.37
CA GLU A 100 17.33 -11.78 -7.22
C GLU A 100 18.16 -10.79 -8.04
N ASN A 101 17.55 -10.16 -9.05
CA ASN A 101 18.26 -9.37 -10.06
C ASN A 101 17.87 -7.88 -10.07
N LEU A 102 17.02 -7.45 -9.13
CA LEU A 102 16.56 -6.07 -9.03
C LEU A 102 17.66 -5.15 -8.51
N ARG A 103 18.09 -4.19 -9.33
CA ARG A 103 19.10 -3.19 -8.96
C ARG A 103 18.49 -1.86 -8.55
N HIS A 104 17.47 -1.42 -9.29
CA HIS A 104 16.75 -0.18 -9.06
C HIS A 104 15.26 -0.44 -9.20
N PHE A 105 14.49 0.15 -8.29
CA PHE A 105 13.04 0.08 -8.29
C PHE A 105 12.48 1.49 -8.16
N VAL A 106 11.56 1.82 -9.07
CA VAL A 106 10.89 3.11 -9.11
C VAL A 106 9.39 2.85 -9.08
N LEU A 107 8.71 3.43 -8.09
CA LEU A 107 7.27 3.47 -8.05
C LEU A 107 6.80 4.80 -8.64
N PRO A 108 6.02 4.81 -9.73
CA PRO A 108 5.47 6.05 -10.26
C PRO A 108 4.54 6.70 -9.24
N SER A 109 4.59 8.03 -9.13
CA SER A 109 3.79 8.80 -8.17
C SER A 109 2.28 8.80 -8.45
N GLU A 110 1.86 8.32 -9.62
CA GLU A 110 0.45 8.28 -10.01
C GLU A 110 -0.10 6.85 -10.03
N ILE A 111 -0.84 6.47 -8.98
CA ILE A 111 -1.76 5.33 -8.99
C ILE A 111 -3.07 5.83 -9.60
N ARG A 112 -3.23 5.72 -10.92
CA ARG A 112 -4.50 6.07 -11.59
C ARG A 112 -5.45 4.88 -11.63
N ALA A 113 -6.68 5.11 -11.19
CA ALA A 113 -7.80 4.24 -11.49
C ALA A 113 -8.26 4.57 -12.91
N THR A 114 -8.18 3.61 -13.83
CA THR A 114 -8.83 3.71 -15.13
C THR A 114 -10.24 3.17 -14.96
N VAL A 115 -11.25 4.01 -15.21
CA VAL A 115 -12.69 3.65 -15.20
C VAL A 115 -13.06 3.03 -16.54
#